data_AF-A0A7H1DTS1-F1
#
_entry.id   AF-A0A7H1DTS1-F1
#
_cell.length_a   1.000
_cell.length_b   1.000
_cell.length_c   1.000
_cell.angle_alpha   90.00
_cell.angle_beta   90.00
_cell.angle_gamma   90.00
#
_symmetry.space_group_name_H-M   'P 1'
#
loop_
_entity.id
_entity.type
_entity.pdbx_description
1 polymer ?
#
loop_
_entity_poly.entity_id
_entity_poly.type
_entity_poly.pdbx_seq_one_letter_code
_entity_poly.pdbx_strand_id
1 'polypeptide(L)'
;MRPKKILLVMPDYSDFPELFIRNLEKLGFQASLIINKIPAYKYRGSERVVNFIRKTFLKDKSYKKKLIAQFEETEYSRIAAELDEMFDYIFVIRPDSFPTSFIEKLKDKTTKYIGYQWDGIEKFPEVKNYFSFFNTFFCFETVPGFSNVKKTTNFYFDFDNYKAAQTPVQNIPPVFYFVGLDWEIRRSKINNFVEFAVINDFKLDFYLQEFDKNDDKNPHIQYITKRISFAENN
;
A
#
# COMPACT_ATOMS: atom_id res chain seq x y z
N MET A 1 -17.08 9.35 -27.00
CA MET A 1 -15.80 9.91 -26.51
C MET A 1 -14.82 8.77 -26.32
N ARG A 2 -13.52 8.96 -26.57
CA ARG A 2 -12.51 7.93 -26.28
C ARG A 2 -12.39 7.72 -24.76
N PRO A 3 -12.14 6.50 -24.28
CA PRO A 3 -11.74 6.28 -22.89
C PRO A 3 -10.54 7.16 -22.54
N LYS A 4 -10.56 7.74 -21.34
CA LYS A 4 -9.42 8.53 -20.84
C LYS A 4 -8.36 7.57 -20.30
N LYS A 5 -7.10 7.87 -20.57
CA LYS A 5 -5.96 7.07 -20.11
C LYS A 5 -5.56 7.49 -18.70
N ILE A 6 -5.44 6.52 -17.80
CA ILE A 6 -4.94 6.73 -16.44
C ILE A 6 -3.79 5.79 -16.15
N LEU A 7 -2.68 6.33 -15.65
CA LEU A 7 -1.60 5.53 -15.08
C LEU A 7 -1.77 5.50 -13.57
N LEU A 8 -1.92 4.30 -13.02
CA LEU A 8 -1.87 4.05 -11.60
C LEU A 8 -0.45 3.63 -11.21
N VAL A 9 0.11 4.30 -10.21
CA VAL A 9 1.40 3.97 -9.61
C VAL A 9 1.18 3.71 -8.13
N MET A 10 1.48 2.51 -7.64
CA MET A 10 1.22 2.17 -6.23
C MET A 10 2.10 1.02 -5.73
N PRO A 11 2.29 0.86 -4.42
CA PRO A 11 3.01 -0.31 -3.90
C PRO A 11 2.28 -1.63 -4.24
N ASP A 12 3.05 -2.70 -4.44
CA ASP A 12 2.59 -4.09 -4.57
C ASP A 12 2.09 -4.57 -3.19
N TYR A 13 0.88 -4.16 -2.83
CA TYR A 13 0.27 -4.45 -1.54
C TYR A 13 -1.01 -5.26 -1.71
N SER A 14 -0.93 -6.55 -1.33
CA SER A 14 -2.06 -7.49 -1.43
C SER A 14 -2.55 -7.58 -2.88
N ASP A 15 -3.86 -7.69 -3.03
CA ASP A 15 -4.68 -7.66 -4.24
C ASP A 15 -5.18 -6.24 -4.58
N PHE A 16 -4.74 -5.19 -3.86
CA PHE A 16 -5.22 -3.84 -4.12
C PHE A 16 -4.87 -3.30 -5.51
N PRO A 17 -3.64 -3.49 -6.07
CA PRO A 17 -3.34 -3.02 -7.41
C PRO A 17 -4.36 -3.49 -8.45
N GLU A 18 -4.73 -4.77 -8.41
CA GLU A 18 -5.70 -5.37 -9.32
C GLU A 18 -7.11 -4.81 -9.10
N LEU A 19 -7.52 -4.62 -7.85
CA LEU A 19 -8.84 -4.08 -7.51
C LEU A 19 -8.98 -2.61 -7.94
N PHE A 20 -7.92 -1.81 -7.80
CA PHE A 20 -7.91 -0.44 -8.30
C PHE A 20 -8.02 -0.39 -9.82
N ILE A 21 -7.24 -1.21 -10.54
CA ILE A 21 -7.32 -1.28 -12.00
C ILE A 21 -8.73 -1.68 -12.43
N ARG A 22 -9.30 -2.74 -11.85
CA ARG A 22 -10.67 -3.17 -12.12
C ARG A 22 -11.68 -2.05 -11.89
N ASN A 23 -11.56 -1.30 -10.78
CA ASN A 23 -12.48 -0.20 -10.49
C ASN A 23 -12.36 0.94 -11.52
N LEU A 24 -11.12 1.33 -11.86
CA LEU A 24 -10.84 2.37 -12.85
C LEU A 24 -11.39 2.00 -14.23
N GLU A 25 -11.24 0.74 -14.64
CA GLU A 25 -11.79 0.23 -15.90
C GLU A 25 -13.33 0.27 -15.89
N LYS A 26 -13.99 -0.11 -14.79
CA LYS A 26 -15.47 0.01 -14.67
C LYS A 26 -15.95 1.46 -14.69
N LEU A 27 -15.13 2.41 -14.22
CA LEU A 27 -15.39 3.84 -14.34
C LEU A 27 -15.18 4.37 -15.78
N GLY A 28 -14.74 3.53 -16.71
CA GLY A 28 -14.57 3.86 -18.13
C GLY A 28 -13.19 4.41 -18.50
N PHE A 29 -12.18 4.23 -17.64
CA PHE A 29 -10.80 4.56 -17.96
C PHE A 29 -10.10 3.42 -18.70
N GLN A 30 -9.14 3.77 -19.55
CA GLN A 30 -8.09 2.85 -19.99
C GLN A 30 -6.96 2.93 -18.97
N ALA A 31 -6.84 1.92 -18.09
CA ALA A 31 -5.92 1.95 -16.96
C ALA A 31 -4.63 1.18 -17.24
N SER A 32 -3.49 1.78 -16.88
CA SER A 32 -2.16 1.16 -16.86
C SER A 32 -1.65 1.12 -15.41
N LEU A 33 -0.81 0.14 -15.08
CA LEU A 33 -0.31 -0.08 -13.72
C LEU A 33 1.22 -0.10 -13.66
N ILE A 34 1.79 0.61 -12.69
CA ILE A 34 3.17 0.41 -12.23
C ILE A 34 3.13 0.11 -10.73
N ILE A 35 3.71 -1.03 -10.35
CA ILE A 35 3.89 -1.42 -8.95
C ILE A 35 5.35 -1.31 -8.54
N ASN A 36 5.61 -1.18 -7.23
CA ASN A 36 6.96 -1.10 -6.69
C ASN A 36 7.69 -2.47 -6.63
N LYS A 37 7.55 -3.28 -7.69
CA LYS A 37 8.09 -4.64 -7.80
C LYS A 37 9.16 -4.70 -8.87
N ILE A 38 10.38 -4.33 -8.52
CA ILE A 38 11.55 -4.44 -9.40
C ILE A 38 12.34 -5.74 -9.12
N PRO A 39 13.20 -6.19 -10.03
CA PRO A 39 14.06 -7.35 -9.79
C PRO A 39 14.92 -7.18 -8.54
N ALA A 40 15.20 -8.28 -7.83
CA ALA A 40 16.06 -8.21 -6.66
C ALA A 40 17.51 -7.82 -7.04
N TYR A 41 18.08 -6.85 -6.33
CA TYR A 41 19.48 -6.45 -6.53
C TYR A 41 20.44 -7.64 -6.34
N LYS A 42 21.39 -7.77 -7.27
CA LYS A 42 22.49 -8.73 -7.23
C LYS A 42 23.81 -7.99 -7.34
N TYR A 43 24.79 -8.37 -6.50
CA TYR A 43 26.15 -7.85 -6.58
C TYR A 43 26.76 -8.10 -7.96
N ARG A 44 27.46 -7.09 -8.49
CA ARG A 44 28.18 -7.12 -9.76
C ARG A 44 29.68 -6.98 -9.50
N GLY A 45 30.50 -7.74 -10.23
CA GLY A 45 31.96 -7.66 -10.14
C GLY A 45 32.52 -7.75 -8.72
N SER A 46 33.28 -6.74 -8.30
CA SER A 46 33.97 -6.70 -7.00
C SER A 46 33.13 -6.13 -5.85
N GLU A 47 31.87 -5.70 -6.08
CA GLU A 47 31.02 -5.07 -5.06
C GLU A 47 30.85 -5.95 -3.82
N ARG A 48 30.77 -7.28 -3.99
CA ARG A 48 30.68 -8.22 -2.87
C ARG A 48 31.93 -8.18 -1.98
N VAL A 49 33.11 -8.10 -2.59
CA VAL A 49 34.40 -8.02 -1.90
C VAL A 49 34.54 -6.67 -1.22
N VAL A 50 34.23 -5.57 -1.91
CA VAL A 50 34.26 -4.22 -1.34
C VAL A 50 33.31 -4.12 -0.15
N ASN A 51 32.10 -4.67 -0.28
CA ASN A 51 31.14 -4.70 0.82
C ASN A 51 31.65 -5.51 2.02
N PHE A 52 32.33 -6.63 1.79
CA PHE A 52 32.95 -7.40 2.87
C PHE A 52 34.05 -6.59 3.57
N ILE A 53 34.97 -5.99 2.80
CA ILE A 53 36.06 -5.19 3.34
C ILE A 53 35.52 -4.01 4.17
N ARG A 54 34.53 -3.27 3.63
CA ARG A 54 33.92 -2.13 4.31
C ARG A 54 33.23 -2.54 5.62
N LYS A 55 32.53 -3.67 5.64
CA LYS A 55 31.87 -4.16 6.86
C LYS A 55 32.87 -4.63 7.92
N THR A 56 33.91 -5.35 7.50
CA THR A 56 34.84 -6.02 8.41
C THR A 56 35.92 -5.07 8.93
N PHE A 57 36.54 -4.28 8.04
CA PHE A 57 37.66 -3.41 8.40
C PHE A 57 37.24 -1.96 8.68
N LEU A 58 36.21 -1.45 8.00
CA LEU A 58 35.74 -0.05 8.15
C LEU A 58 34.47 0.08 9.00
N LYS A 59 33.89 -1.04 9.47
CA LYS A 59 32.61 -1.11 10.19
C LYS A 59 31.45 -0.40 9.48
N ASP A 60 31.56 -0.15 8.18
CA ASP A 60 30.58 0.56 7.38
C ASP A 60 29.56 -0.43 6.79
N LYS A 61 28.33 -0.37 7.29
CA LYS A 61 27.20 -1.20 6.83
C LYS A 61 26.32 -0.49 5.79
N SER A 62 26.64 0.75 5.41
CA SER A 62 25.82 1.58 4.50
C SER A 62 26.02 1.24 3.02
N TYR A 63 27.16 0.63 2.66
CA TYR A 63 27.52 0.40 1.26
C TYR A 63 26.51 -0.45 0.48
N LYS A 64 26.05 -1.58 1.02
CA LYS A 64 24.99 -2.38 0.38
C LYS A 64 23.70 -1.58 0.19
N LYS A 65 23.31 -0.76 1.16
CA LYS A 65 22.10 0.08 1.05
C LYS A 65 22.22 1.08 -0.09
N LYS A 66 23.39 1.71 -0.25
CA LYS A 66 23.67 2.63 -1.37
C LYS A 66 23.59 1.92 -2.72
N LEU A 67 24.15 0.71 -2.83
CA LEU A 67 24.08 -0.09 -4.06
C LEU A 67 22.64 -0.47 -4.43
N ILE A 68 21.83 -0.85 -3.44
CA ILE A 68 20.40 -1.13 -3.65
C ILE A 68 19.68 0.12 -4.13
N ALA A 69 19.88 1.27 -3.48
CA ALA A 69 19.24 2.54 -3.88
C ALA A 69 19.65 2.97 -5.30
N GLN A 70 20.93 2.82 -5.67
CA GLN A 70 21.39 3.11 -7.04
C GLN A 70 20.78 2.17 -8.08
N PHE A 71 20.63 0.90 -7.73
CA PHE A 71 19.97 -0.08 -8.58
C PHE A 71 18.48 0.25 -8.75
N GLU A 72 17.78 0.57 -7.66
CA GLU A 72 16.39 1.04 -7.69
C GLU A 72 16.22 2.27 -8.60
N GLU A 73 17.05 3.30 -8.41
CA GLU A 73 17.05 4.50 -9.26
C GLU A 73 17.24 4.19 -10.74
N THR A 74 18.09 3.21 -11.06
CA THR A 74 18.34 2.79 -12.45
C THR A 74 17.13 2.08 -13.04
N GLU A 75 16.54 1.12 -12.32
CA GLU A 75 15.37 0.39 -12.80
C GLU A 75 14.16 1.30 -12.99
N TYR A 76 13.86 2.18 -12.03
CA TYR A 76 12.75 3.11 -12.17
C TYR A 76 13.00 4.17 -13.23
N SER A 77 14.25 4.59 -13.44
CA SER A 77 14.58 5.46 -14.57
C SER A 77 14.32 4.78 -15.92
N ARG A 78 14.60 3.48 -16.04
CA ARG A 78 14.27 2.70 -17.24
C ARG A 78 12.75 2.59 -17.42
N ILE A 79 12.02 2.24 -16.36
CA ILE A 79 10.54 2.17 -16.38
C ILE A 79 9.94 3.50 -16.84
N ALA A 80 10.40 4.64 -16.30
CA ALA A 80 9.93 5.95 -16.72
C ALA A 80 10.27 6.28 -18.19
N ALA A 81 11.43 5.82 -18.67
CA ALA A 81 11.85 6.03 -20.06
C ALA A 81 11.04 5.20 -21.06
N GLU A 82 10.51 4.05 -20.65
CA GLU A 82 9.64 3.18 -21.47
C GLU A 82 8.20 3.72 -21.59
N LEU A 83 7.83 4.73 -20.81
CA LEU A 83 6.54 5.41 -20.93
C LEU A 83 6.55 6.38 -22.11
N ASP A 84 6.24 5.89 -23.30
CA ASP A 84 6.24 6.71 -24.54
C ASP A 84 4.93 7.50 -24.77
N GLU A 85 3.91 7.29 -23.93
CA GLU A 85 2.61 7.93 -24.09
C GLU A 85 2.31 9.03 -23.04
N MET A 86 1.41 9.94 -23.41
CA MET A 86 0.81 10.92 -22.50
C MET A 86 -0.44 10.34 -21.86
N PHE A 87 -0.61 10.57 -20.56
CA PHE A 87 -1.79 10.15 -19.82
C PHE A 87 -2.73 11.33 -19.52
N ASP A 88 -4.04 11.09 -19.61
CA ASP A 88 -5.04 12.08 -19.21
C ASP A 88 -4.99 12.30 -17.68
N TYR A 89 -4.57 11.29 -16.91
CA TYR A 89 -4.32 11.33 -15.46
C TYR A 89 -3.14 10.42 -15.07
N ILE A 90 -2.34 10.83 -14.09
CA ILE A 90 -1.45 9.92 -13.36
C ILE A 90 -1.82 10.00 -11.90
N PHE A 91 -2.10 8.84 -11.31
CA PHE A 91 -2.53 8.69 -9.93
C PHE A 91 -1.52 7.85 -9.16
N VAL A 92 -0.88 8.44 -8.16
CA VAL A 92 0.18 7.81 -7.38
C VAL A 92 -0.26 7.61 -5.94
N ILE A 93 -0.35 6.36 -5.51
CA ILE A 93 -0.63 5.98 -4.13
C ILE A 93 0.71 5.65 -3.44
N ARG A 94 0.93 6.19 -2.22
CA ARG A 94 2.19 6.01 -1.46
C ARG A 94 3.44 6.35 -2.28
N PRO A 95 3.57 7.60 -2.77
CA PRO A 95 4.72 7.99 -3.59
C PRO A 95 6.07 7.83 -2.88
N ASP A 96 6.08 7.84 -1.55
CA ASP A 96 7.24 7.55 -0.71
C ASP A 96 7.79 6.11 -0.86
N SER A 97 7.03 5.22 -1.50
CA SER A 97 7.45 3.85 -1.81
C SER A 97 8.30 3.75 -3.09
N PHE A 98 8.56 4.88 -3.75
CA PHE A 98 9.31 4.99 -5.00
C PHE A 98 10.42 6.04 -4.88
N PRO A 99 11.49 5.97 -5.67
CA PRO A 99 12.50 7.03 -5.68
C PRO A 99 11.90 8.39 -6.09
N THR A 100 12.33 9.47 -5.45
CA THR A 100 11.88 10.83 -5.76
C THR A 100 12.09 11.18 -7.23
N SER A 101 13.23 10.78 -7.81
CA SER A 101 13.56 11.05 -9.21
C SER A 101 12.55 10.44 -10.18
N PHE A 102 12.02 9.26 -9.85
CA PHE A 102 11.00 8.58 -10.65
C PHE A 102 9.68 9.32 -10.58
N ILE A 103 9.22 9.66 -9.36
CA ILE A 103 7.99 10.43 -9.16
C ILE A 103 8.06 11.79 -9.83
N GLU A 104 9.21 12.46 -9.79
CA GLU A 104 9.40 13.75 -10.46
C GLU A 104 9.28 13.62 -11.99
N LYS A 105 9.92 12.62 -12.60
CA LYS A 105 9.87 12.38 -14.06
C LYS A 105 8.46 12.12 -14.61
N LEU A 106 7.59 11.49 -13.83
CA LEU A 106 6.22 11.20 -14.28
C LEU A 106 5.39 12.48 -14.48
N LYS A 107 5.76 13.60 -13.85
CA LYS A 107 5.07 14.89 -14.02
C LYS A 107 5.00 15.32 -15.48
N ASP A 108 6.03 15.01 -16.28
CA ASP A 108 6.10 15.41 -17.69
C ASP A 108 5.18 14.58 -18.60
N LYS A 109 4.56 13.51 -18.06
CA LYS A 109 3.68 12.60 -18.80
C LYS A 109 2.20 12.89 -18.60
N THR A 110 1.84 13.93 -17.84
CA THR A 110 0.44 14.35 -17.67
C THR A 110 0.31 15.81 -17.22
N THR A 111 -0.87 16.38 -17.42
CA THR A 111 -1.25 17.67 -16.82
C THR A 111 -2.11 17.51 -15.55
N LYS A 112 -2.48 16.27 -15.20
CA LYS A 112 -3.29 15.94 -14.02
C LYS A 112 -2.57 14.91 -13.17
N TYR A 113 -1.54 15.38 -12.49
CA TYR A 113 -0.71 14.58 -11.62
C TYR A 113 -1.21 14.61 -10.18
N ILE A 114 -1.67 13.45 -9.70
CA ILE A 114 -2.42 13.32 -8.45
C ILE A 114 -1.69 12.35 -7.53
N GLY A 115 -1.40 12.78 -6.30
CA GLY A 115 -0.84 11.94 -5.25
C GLY A 115 -1.87 11.57 -4.19
N TYR A 116 -1.75 10.41 -3.58
CA TYR A 116 -2.58 9.98 -2.44
C TYR A 116 -1.77 9.20 -1.40
N GLN A 117 -1.88 9.62 -0.15
CA GLN A 117 -1.33 8.96 1.01
C GLN A 117 -2.48 8.34 1.82
N TRP A 118 -2.61 7.02 1.72
CA TRP A 118 -3.65 6.23 2.40
C TRP A 118 -3.29 5.80 3.83
N ASP A 119 -2.11 6.18 4.32
CA ASP A 119 -1.59 5.89 5.66
C ASP A 119 -1.39 7.22 6.39
N GLY A 120 -1.40 7.23 7.72
CA GLY A 120 -1.11 8.46 8.49
C GLY A 120 0.26 9.05 8.16
N ILE A 121 0.34 10.38 8.04
CA ILE A 121 1.60 11.07 7.69
C ILE A 121 2.60 10.98 8.84
N GLU A 122 2.13 10.96 10.09
CA GLU A 122 2.98 10.75 11.26
C GLU A 122 3.79 9.45 11.17
N LYS A 123 3.18 8.39 10.63
CA LYS A 123 3.82 7.09 10.43
C LYS A 123 4.78 7.08 9.22
N PHE A 124 4.51 7.89 8.20
CA PHE A 124 5.30 7.98 6.97
C PHE A 124 5.65 9.43 6.65
N PRO A 125 6.50 10.09 7.46
CA PRO A 125 6.76 11.53 7.34
C PRO A 125 7.47 11.90 6.03
N GLU A 126 8.22 10.95 5.44
CA GLU A 126 8.97 11.15 4.20
C GLU A 126 8.09 11.50 2.99
N VAL A 127 6.78 11.17 3.04
CA VAL A 127 5.84 11.53 1.98
C VAL A 127 5.76 13.05 1.75
N LYS A 128 6.06 13.85 2.77
CA LYS A 128 6.07 15.32 2.67
C LYS A 128 7.06 15.82 1.62
N ASN A 129 8.15 15.08 1.39
CA ASN A 129 9.16 15.42 0.37
C ASN A 129 8.61 15.34 -1.06
N TYR A 130 7.43 14.73 -1.25
CA TYR A 130 6.83 14.50 -2.56
C TYR A 130 5.70 15.48 -2.89
N PHE A 131 5.20 16.24 -1.90
CA PHE A 131 3.99 17.06 -2.08
C PHE A 131 4.11 18.06 -3.22
N SER A 132 5.26 18.69 -3.41
CA SER A 132 5.48 19.71 -4.44
C SER A 132 5.45 19.16 -5.87
N PHE A 133 5.57 17.85 -6.07
CA PHE A 133 5.56 17.25 -7.41
C PHE A 133 4.16 17.19 -8.03
N PHE A 134 3.11 17.14 -7.20
CA PHE A 134 1.74 16.89 -7.65
C PHE A 134 0.92 18.16 -7.81
N ASN A 135 0.03 18.18 -8.81
CA ASN A 135 -0.96 19.25 -8.94
C ASN A 135 -1.97 19.22 -7.79
N THR A 136 -2.31 18.02 -7.31
CA THR A 136 -3.14 17.82 -6.12
C THR A 136 -2.66 16.59 -5.37
N PHE A 137 -2.53 16.71 -4.07
CA PHE A 137 -2.13 15.62 -3.19
C PHE A 137 -3.24 15.37 -2.17
N PHE A 138 -3.59 14.11 -1.93
CA PHE A 138 -4.66 13.74 -0.99
C PHE A 138 -4.11 12.99 0.22
N CYS A 139 -4.59 13.29 1.42
CA CYS A 139 -4.27 12.57 2.66
C CYS A 139 -5.38 12.73 3.72
N PHE A 140 -5.31 12.00 4.84
CA PHE A 140 -6.32 12.11 5.91
C PHE A 140 -6.18 13.36 6.78
N GLU A 141 -4.98 13.93 6.82
CA GLU A 141 -4.61 15.02 7.71
C GLU A 141 -4.57 16.35 6.95
N THR A 142 -4.82 17.45 7.66
CA THR A 142 -4.52 18.78 7.12
C THR A 142 -3.04 19.06 7.33
N VAL A 143 -2.34 19.44 6.26
CA VAL A 143 -0.91 19.80 6.34
C VAL A 143 -0.75 21.31 6.13
N PRO A 144 -0.40 22.08 7.18
CA PRO A 144 -0.11 23.51 7.03
C PRO A 144 1.04 23.76 6.05
N GLY A 145 0.94 24.83 5.26
CA GLY A 145 1.99 25.26 4.33
C GLY A 145 1.95 24.63 2.93
N PHE A 146 1.02 23.70 2.66
CA PHE A 146 0.86 23.09 1.34
C PHE A 146 -0.56 23.29 0.80
N SER A 147 -0.73 24.23 -0.13
CA SER A 147 -2.05 24.56 -0.72
C SER A 147 -2.59 23.49 -1.67
N ASN A 148 -1.71 22.66 -2.23
CA ASN A 148 -2.07 21.56 -3.13
C ASN A 148 -2.45 20.28 -2.38
N VAL A 149 -2.20 20.22 -1.06
CA VAL A 149 -2.56 19.08 -0.21
C VAL A 149 -4.00 19.26 0.28
N LYS A 150 -4.83 18.26 0.01
CA LYS A 150 -6.26 18.24 0.31
C LYS A 150 -6.60 17.06 1.20
N LYS A 151 -7.48 17.31 2.17
CA LYS A 151 -8.01 16.26 3.01
C LYS A 151 -8.96 15.36 2.21
N THR A 152 -8.84 14.06 2.36
CA THR A 152 -9.81 13.06 1.87
C THR A 152 -10.00 11.95 2.90
N THR A 153 -11.00 11.10 2.70
CA THR A 153 -11.23 9.88 3.50
C THR A 153 -10.58 8.67 2.84
N ASN A 154 -10.76 7.49 3.46
CA ASN A 154 -10.33 6.24 2.85
C ASN A 154 -11.19 5.92 1.62
N PHE A 155 -10.76 4.96 0.83
CA PHE A 155 -11.48 4.48 -0.34
C PHE A 155 -12.26 3.20 -0.02
N TYR A 156 -13.20 2.87 -0.90
CA TYR A 156 -13.87 1.58 -0.96
C TYR A 156 -14.05 1.23 -2.43
N PHE A 157 -14.28 -0.04 -2.72
CA PHE A 157 -14.58 -0.53 -4.05
C PHE A 157 -16.07 -0.85 -4.15
N ASP A 158 -16.74 -0.32 -5.17
CA ASP A 158 -18.18 -0.48 -5.40
C ASP A 158 -18.51 -1.24 -6.69
N PHE A 159 -17.48 -1.76 -7.37
CA PHE A 159 -17.64 -2.42 -8.66
C PHE A 159 -18.43 -3.73 -8.58
N ASP A 160 -18.40 -4.44 -7.45
CA ASP A 160 -19.25 -5.59 -7.22
C ASP A 160 -20.47 -5.08 -6.46
N ASN A 161 -21.55 -4.86 -7.21
CA ASN A 161 -22.83 -4.35 -6.72
C ASN A 161 -23.09 -4.84 -5.28
N TYR A 162 -22.98 -3.93 -4.31
CA TYR A 162 -23.26 -4.16 -2.90
C TYR A 162 -24.78 -4.35 -2.70
N LYS A 163 -25.37 -5.33 -3.40
CA LYS A 163 -26.79 -5.70 -3.30
C LYS A 163 -27.11 -6.45 -2.01
N ALA A 164 -26.09 -6.86 -1.24
CA ALA A 164 -26.27 -7.56 0.02
C ALA A 164 -26.76 -6.69 1.18
N ALA A 165 -26.61 -5.35 1.12
CA ALA A 165 -26.92 -4.47 2.26
C ALA A 165 -28.32 -3.84 2.26
N GLN A 166 -29.16 -4.08 1.25
CA GLN A 166 -30.49 -3.43 1.17
C GLN A 166 -31.65 -4.27 1.72
N THR A 167 -31.39 -5.53 2.11
CA THR A 167 -32.39 -6.30 2.86
C THR A 167 -32.01 -6.21 4.33
N PRO A 168 -32.82 -5.59 5.21
CA PRO A 168 -32.56 -5.66 6.64
C PRO A 168 -32.55 -7.13 7.02
N VAL A 169 -31.40 -7.61 7.46
CA VAL A 169 -31.25 -8.96 8.01
C VAL A 169 -32.01 -8.98 9.33
N GLN A 170 -33.33 -9.21 9.27
CA GLN A 170 -34.14 -9.37 10.46
C GLN A 170 -33.75 -10.71 11.12
N ASN A 171 -33.42 -10.65 12.41
CA ASN A 171 -33.21 -11.79 13.32
C ASN A 171 -31.87 -12.56 13.24
N ILE A 172 -30.80 -11.99 12.66
CA ILE A 172 -29.45 -12.55 12.85
C ILE A 172 -28.71 -11.71 13.90
N PRO A 173 -28.22 -12.31 15.02
CA PRO A 173 -27.40 -11.60 15.98
C PRO A 173 -26.16 -11.01 15.30
N PRO A 174 -25.75 -9.77 15.64
CA PRO A 174 -24.55 -9.18 15.07
C PRO A 174 -23.33 -10.04 15.40
N VAL A 175 -22.44 -10.18 14.41
CA VAL A 175 -21.15 -10.85 14.57
C VAL A 175 -20.07 -9.77 14.58
N PHE A 176 -19.23 -9.78 15.61
CA PHE A 176 -18.02 -8.96 15.60
C PHE A 176 -17.01 -9.63 14.66
N TYR A 177 -16.74 -8.95 13.55
CA TYR A 177 -15.80 -9.41 12.54
C TYR A 177 -14.48 -8.63 12.62
N PHE A 178 -13.35 -9.33 12.53
CA PHE A 178 -12.04 -8.70 12.49
C PHE A 178 -11.05 -9.52 11.67
N VAL A 179 -10.34 -8.88 10.75
CA VAL A 179 -9.17 -9.45 10.08
C VAL A 179 -7.98 -8.57 10.38
N GLY A 180 -6.92 -9.16 10.93
CA GLY A 180 -5.72 -8.45 11.32
C GLY A 180 -4.46 -9.25 11.06
N LEU A 181 -3.34 -8.58 11.28
CA LEU A 181 -2.04 -9.24 11.39
C LEU A 181 -1.76 -9.46 12.87
N ASP A 182 -1.15 -10.60 13.24
CA ASP A 182 -0.72 -10.87 14.60
C ASP A 182 0.55 -10.05 14.93
N TRP A 183 0.33 -8.83 15.42
CA TRP A 183 1.39 -7.99 15.96
C TRP A 183 1.39 -8.07 17.48
N GLU A 184 2.53 -8.40 18.06
CA GLU A 184 2.73 -8.52 19.50
C GLU A 184 2.15 -7.33 20.28
N ILE A 185 2.42 -6.10 19.82
CA ILE A 185 1.93 -4.85 20.44
C ILE A 185 0.39 -4.73 20.48
N ARG A 186 -0.32 -5.44 19.61
CA ARG A 186 -1.80 -5.43 19.55
C ARG A 186 -2.42 -6.66 20.20
N ARG A 187 -1.65 -7.73 20.42
CA ARG A 187 -2.17 -9.04 20.84
C ARG A 187 -2.94 -8.97 22.14
N SER A 188 -2.36 -8.39 23.19
CA SER A 188 -3.06 -8.25 24.49
C SER A 188 -4.38 -7.49 24.36
N LYS A 189 -4.43 -6.42 23.57
CA LYS A 189 -5.67 -5.65 23.37
C LYS A 189 -6.74 -6.46 22.64
N ILE A 190 -6.34 -7.22 21.63
CA ILE A 190 -7.25 -8.08 20.86
C ILE A 190 -7.76 -9.22 21.77
N ASN A 191 -6.88 -9.88 22.51
CA ASN A 191 -7.27 -10.94 23.45
C ASN A 191 -8.24 -10.42 24.52
N ASN A 192 -7.95 -9.26 25.13
CA ASN A 192 -8.84 -8.66 26.12
C ASN A 192 -10.23 -8.35 25.53
N PHE A 193 -10.30 -7.88 24.28
CA PHE A 193 -11.58 -7.64 23.61
C PHE A 193 -12.33 -8.94 23.34
N VAL A 194 -11.62 -9.97 22.86
CA VAL A 194 -12.20 -11.29 22.58
C VAL A 194 -12.74 -11.93 23.84
N GLU A 195 -11.99 -11.89 24.95
CA GLU A 195 -12.45 -12.37 26.26
C GLU A 195 -13.69 -11.62 26.75
N PHE A 196 -13.67 -10.29 26.66
CA PHE A 196 -14.85 -9.48 26.96
C PHE A 196 -16.06 -9.88 26.10
N ALA A 197 -15.86 -10.09 24.80
CA ALA A 197 -16.94 -10.43 23.89
C ALA A 197 -17.53 -11.82 24.19
N VAL A 198 -16.68 -12.80 24.49
CA VAL A 198 -17.10 -14.15 24.89
C VAL A 198 -17.89 -14.15 26.20
N ILE A 199 -17.42 -13.41 27.22
CA ILE A 199 -18.10 -13.31 28.52
C ILE A 199 -19.52 -12.72 28.38
N ASN A 200 -19.73 -11.87 27.38
CA ASN A 200 -21.01 -11.22 27.11
C ASN A 200 -21.85 -11.92 26.02
N ASP A 201 -21.51 -13.17 25.68
CA ASP A 201 -22.24 -14.00 24.70
C ASP A 201 -22.34 -13.38 23.29
N PHE A 202 -21.35 -12.58 22.90
CA PHE A 202 -21.26 -12.05 21.56
C PHE A 202 -20.63 -13.05 20.59
N LYS A 203 -21.18 -13.12 19.38
CA LYS A 203 -20.59 -13.92 18.29
C LYS A 203 -19.37 -13.21 17.71
N LEU A 204 -18.30 -13.97 17.52
CA LEU A 204 -17.03 -13.50 16.98
C LEU A 204 -16.68 -14.26 15.71
N ASP A 205 -16.12 -13.55 14.75
CA ASP A 205 -15.47 -14.13 13.57
C ASP A 205 -14.16 -13.36 13.30
N PHE A 206 -13.13 -13.77 14.04
CA PHE A 206 -11.84 -13.08 14.14
C PHE A 206 -10.74 -13.89 13.47
N TYR A 207 -9.98 -13.26 12.59
CA TYR A 207 -8.85 -13.84 11.87
C TYR A 207 -7.58 -13.04 12.13
N LEU A 208 -6.51 -13.71 12.57
CA LEU A 208 -5.19 -13.13 12.70
C LEU A 208 -4.19 -13.84 11.80
N GLN A 209 -3.59 -13.09 10.87
CA GLN A 209 -2.52 -13.60 10.03
C GLN A 209 -1.21 -13.65 10.80
N GLU A 210 -0.60 -14.83 10.87
CA GLU A 210 0.69 -15.09 11.50
C GLU A 210 1.79 -15.24 10.45
N PHE A 211 2.96 -14.67 10.75
CA PHE A 211 4.17 -14.87 9.96
C PHE A 211 5.12 -15.87 10.62
N ASP A 212 5.11 -15.94 11.94
CA ASP A 212 5.89 -16.87 12.76
C ASP A 212 4.96 -17.68 13.65
N LYS A 213 5.38 -18.88 14.00
CA LYS A 213 4.59 -19.75 14.88
C LYS A 213 4.56 -19.15 16.29
N ASN A 214 3.37 -18.83 16.77
CA ASN A 214 3.13 -18.41 18.15
C ASN A 214 2.43 -19.53 18.91
N ASP A 215 2.92 -19.85 20.12
CA ASP A 215 2.33 -20.88 20.98
C ASP A 215 1.26 -20.31 21.93
N ASP A 216 1.22 -18.99 22.11
CA ASP A 216 0.21 -18.29 22.92
C ASP A 216 -0.97 -17.83 22.04
N LYS A 217 -1.91 -18.76 21.83
CA LYS A 217 -3.07 -18.57 20.94
C LYS A 217 -4.37 -18.48 21.73
N ASN A 218 -5.18 -17.48 21.40
CA ASN A 218 -6.54 -17.38 21.92
C ASN A 218 -7.45 -18.35 21.13
N PRO A 219 -8.16 -19.28 21.80
CA PRO A 219 -8.97 -20.30 21.12
C PRO A 219 -10.17 -19.73 20.33
N HIS A 220 -10.55 -18.48 20.58
CA HIS A 220 -11.65 -17.80 19.88
C HIS A 220 -11.19 -16.98 18.67
N ILE A 221 -9.90 -17.05 18.32
CA ILE A 221 -9.32 -16.39 17.15
C ILE A 221 -8.84 -17.47 16.16
N GLN A 222 -9.20 -17.30 14.89
CA GLN A 222 -8.69 -18.12 13.81
C GLN A 222 -7.33 -17.58 13.36
N TYR A 223 -6.28 -18.37 13.57
CA TYR A 223 -4.94 -17.99 13.12
C TYR A 223 -4.66 -18.56 11.74
N ILE A 224 -4.36 -17.67 10.80
CA ILE A 224 -4.17 -17.99 9.37
C ILE A 224 -2.75 -17.65 8.93
N THR A 225 -2.20 -18.41 7.98
CA THR A 225 -0.88 -18.10 7.40
C THR A 225 -0.99 -17.38 6.06
N LYS A 226 -2.08 -17.65 5.33
CA LYS A 226 -2.45 -16.94 4.11
C LYS A 226 -3.33 -15.76 4.46
N ARG A 227 -3.11 -14.62 3.80
CA ARG A 227 -3.93 -13.42 3.95
C ARG A 227 -5.30 -13.67 3.31
N ILE A 228 -6.37 -13.29 3.98
CA ILE A 228 -7.70 -13.15 3.36
C ILE A 228 -7.65 -11.95 2.42
N SER A 229 -7.86 -12.19 1.14
CA SER A 229 -7.93 -11.14 0.12
C SER A 229 -9.17 -10.26 0.31
N PHE A 230 -9.16 -9.06 -0.26
CA PHE A 230 -10.33 -8.18 -0.19
C PHE A 230 -11.55 -8.81 -0.88
N ALA A 231 -11.32 -9.58 -1.95
CA ALA A 231 -12.36 -10.32 -2.67
C ALA A 231 -12.93 -11.50 -1.87
N GLU A 232 -12.13 -12.17 -1.04
CA GLU A 232 -12.64 -13.22 -0.14
C GLU A 232 -13.40 -12.62 1.06
N ASN A 233 -13.18 -11.35 1.38
CA ASN A 233 -13.74 -10.65 2.53
C ASN A 233 -15.06 -9.92 2.25
N ASN A 234 -15.47 -9.74 0.99
CA ASN A 234 -16.71 -9.04 0.59
C ASN A 234 -17.63 -9.94 -0.22
#